data_AF-A0A520K5Y9-F1
#
_entry.id   AF-A0A520K5Y9-F1
#
_cell.length_a   1.000
_cell.length_b   1.000
_cell.length_c   1.000
_cell.angle_alpha   90.00
_cell.angle_beta   90.00
_cell.angle_gamma   90.00
#
_symmetry.space_group_name_H-M   'P 1'
#
loop_
_entity.id
_entity.type
_entity.pdbx_description
1 polymer ?
#
loop_
_entity_poly.entity_id
_entity_poly.type
_entity_poly.pdbx_seq_one_letter_code
_entity_poly.pdbx_strand_id
1 'polypeptide(L)'
;MTDEKMFFIRNKEDLEKGDVKSRVTEYEVISDAHIVGDVTYGPYYLTIWEFSIKQEGEERKFCLRLRESIPSDPFSVGTARRSGFYHGGGIPDELVALASLFLRRRFKLGPIVREDDIPRLYGKREGWIDKPLIMGKSNLGDLSKWLEFVERLESKYHLRFILAVKLYHQALLIIEEHPDMAYLNLISAIEVLCDEANIGEVKLADLNDAELTELVASVKDEDLRSKIERAILKQYFRNYGVPNTRSTPHCGDEPEIETRRNTPVAI
;
A
#
# COMPACT_ATOMS: atom_id res chain seq x y z
N MET A 1 15.04 22.54 7.44
CA MET A 1 14.54 21.16 7.62
C MET A 1 13.67 20.85 6.43
N THR A 2 13.93 19.75 5.72
CA THR A 2 13.01 19.22 4.71
C THR A 2 11.77 18.72 5.44
N ASP A 3 10.60 19.25 5.07
CA ASP A 3 9.34 18.72 5.56
C ASP A 3 9.09 17.36 4.91
N GLU A 4 9.13 16.29 5.71
CA GLU A 4 9.01 14.91 5.27
C GLU A 4 7.55 14.43 5.20
N LYS A 5 6.59 15.31 5.54
CA LYS A 5 5.17 14.95 5.52
C LYS A 5 4.70 14.58 4.11
N MET A 6 3.73 13.65 4.03
CA MET A 6 3.03 13.33 2.78
C MET A 6 2.38 14.58 2.18
N PHE A 7 2.22 14.59 0.87
CA PHE A 7 1.77 15.78 0.15
C PHE A 7 0.33 16.15 0.51
N PHE A 8 -0.57 15.18 0.66
CA PHE A 8 -1.96 15.47 1.05
C PHE A 8 -2.05 16.15 2.43
N ILE A 9 -1.18 15.79 3.38
CA ILE A 9 -1.17 16.42 4.72
C ILE A 9 -0.71 17.87 4.60
N ARG A 10 0.40 18.12 3.88
CA ARG A 10 0.93 19.47 3.67
C ARG A 10 -0.08 20.37 2.99
N ASN A 11 -0.75 19.87 1.96
CA ASN A 11 -1.79 20.63 1.26
C ASN A 11 -2.99 20.96 2.15
N LYS A 12 -3.42 20.03 3.00
CA LYS A 12 -4.47 20.29 3.99
C LYS A 12 -4.05 21.40 4.95
N GLU A 13 -2.84 21.30 5.52
CA GLU A 13 -2.27 22.32 6.42
C GLU A 13 -2.14 23.70 5.75
N ASP A 14 -1.76 23.74 4.48
CA ASP A 14 -1.63 25.00 3.73
C ASP A 14 -2.99 25.65 3.47
N LEU A 15 -4.02 24.87 3.15
CA LEU A 15 -5.38 25.38 2.96
C LEU A 15 -6.02 25.86 4.28
N GLU A 16 -5.67 25.24 5.42
CA GLU A 16 -6.15 25.66 6.75
C GLU A 16 -5.59 27.02 7.20
N LYS A 17 -4.45 27.46 6.66
CA LYS A 17 -3.85 28.79 6.95
C LYS A 17 -4.66 29.98 6.40
N GLY A 18 -5.61 29.75 5.49
CA GLY A 18 -6.65 30.73 5.14
C GLY A 18 -6.31 31.82 4.10
N ASP A 19 -5.13 31.81 3.48
CA ASP A 19 -4.73 32.85 2.50
C ASP A 19 -3.92 32.30 1.31
N VAL A 20 -4.18 31.04 0.95
CA VAL A 20 -3.48 30.38 -0.16
C VAL A 20 -4.40 30.28 -1.37
N LYS A 21 -3.94 30.74 -2.53
CA LYS A 21 -4.65 30.49 -3.80
C LYS A 21 -4.87 28.99 -3.96
N SER A 22 -6.05 28.58 -4.39
CA SER A 22 -6.36 27.17 -4.58
C SER A 22 -7.03 26.90 -5.91
N ARG A 23 -6.87 25.69 -6.43
CA ARG A 23 -7.63 25.14 -7.57
C ARG A 23 -8.44 23.93 -7.14
N VAL A 24 -9.49 23.62 -7.89
CA VAL A 24 -10.28 22.40 -7.68
C VAL A 24 -10.16 21.50 -8.89
N THR A 25 -9.76 20.25 -8.67
CA THR A 25 -9.66 19.24 -9.71
C THR A 25 -10.50 18.02 -9.34
N GLU A 26 -11.07 17.38 -10.35
CA GLU A 26 -11.78 16.12 -10.23
C GLU A 26 -11.10 15.09 -11.12
N TYR A 27 -10.84 13.91 -10.57
CA TYR A 27 -10.24 12.78 -11.26
C TYR A 27 -11.23 11.63 -11.33
N GLU A 28 -11.22 10.92 -12.44
CA GLU A 28 -11.81 9.58 -12.48
C GLU A 28 -10.94 8.65 -11.63
N VAL A 29 -11.57 7.84 -10.80
CA VAL A 29 -10.91 6.70 -10.15
C VAL A 29 -11.71 5.46 -10.50
N ILE A 30 -11.02 4.38 -10.85
CA ILE A 30 -11.65 3.12 -11.27
C ILE A 30 -11.30 2.05 -10.25
N SER A 31 -12.28 1.26 -9.83
CA SER A 31 -12.03 0.03 -9.08
C SER A 31 -12.91 -1.09 -9.61
N ASP A 32 -12.39 -2.29 -9.64
CA ASP A 32 -13.09 -3.53 -9.97
C ASP A 32 -13.81 -4.15 -8.76
N ALA A 33 -13.60 -3.59 -7.57
CA ALA A 33 -14.18 -4.09 -6.32
C ALA A 33 -15.56 -3.52 -6.04
N HIS A 34 -16.39 -4.30 -5.34
CA HIS A 34 -17.68 -3.82 -4.85
C HIS A 34 -17.51 -2.87 -3.66
N ILE A 35 -17.46 -1.57 -3.95
CA ILE A 35 -17.29 -0.51 -2.97
C ILE A 35 -18.56 0.34 -2.86
N VAL A 36 -18.97 0.64 -1.62
CA VAL A 36 -20.13 1.46 -1.29
C VAL A 36 -19.74 2.70 -0.49
N GLY A 37 -20.68 3.64 -0.37
CA GLY A 37 -20.51 4.86 0.42
C GLY A 37 -19.65 5.91 -0.28
N ASP A 38 -19.33 6.93 0.48
CA ASP A 38 -18.53 8.09 0.10
C ASP A 38 -17.60 8.46 1.25
N VAL A 39 -16.58 9.25 0.96
CA VAL A 39 -15.67 9.76 1.99
C VAL A 39 -15.27 11.19 1.72
N THR A 40 -15.38 12.01 2.76
CA THR A 40 -14.80 13.35 2.84
C THR A 40 -13.69 13.35 3.87
N TYR A 41 -12.52 13.86 3.50
CA TYR A 41 -11.39 14.06 4.40
C TYR A 41 -10.75 15.42 4.11
N GLY A 42 -11.09 16.44 4.91
CA GLY A 42 -10.63 17.81 4.68
C GLY A 42 -10.99 18.32 3.28
N PRO A 43 -10.02 18.74 2.45
CA PRO A 43 -10.26 19.22 1.08
C PRO A 43 -10.44 18.10 0.04
N TYR A 44 -10.53 16.84 0.46
CA TYR A 44 -10.61 15.66 -0.40
C TYR A 44 -11.96 14.99 -0.30
N TYR A 45 -12.53 14.62 -1.45
CA TYR A 45 -13.81 13.95 -1.53
C TYR A 45 -13.74 12.84 -2.58
N LEU A 46 -14.04 11.60 -2.16
CA LEU A 46 -14.12 10.45 -3.04
C LEU A 46 -15.53 9.88 -2.95
N THR A 47 -16.23 9.90 -4.08
CA THR A 47 -17.63 9.45 -4.18
C THR A 47 -17.80 8.49 -5.33
N ILE A 48 -18.80 7.62 -5.22
CA ILE A 48 -19.30 6.86 -6.37
C ILE A 48 -19.83 7.86 -7.39
N TRP A 49 -19.41 7.68 -8.65
CA TRP A 49 -19.82 8.54 -9.76
C TRP A 49 -20.75 7.80 -10.72
N GLU A 50 -20.60 6.49 -10.85
CA GLU A 50 -21.47 5.66 -11.66
C GLU A 50 -22.57 4.99 -10.81
N PHE A 51 -23.84 5.27 -11.15
CA PHE A 51 -25.01 4.74 -10.42
C PHE A 51 -25.59 3.45 -11.02
N SER A 52 -24.94 2.87 -12.02
CA SER A 52 -25.37 1.59 -12.60
C SER A 52 -25.17 0.45 -11.60
N ILE A 53 -26.10 -0.52 -11.61
CA ILE A 53 -25.95 -1.74 -10.80
C ILE A 53 -24.88 -2.59 -11.48
N LYS A 54 -23.70 -2.64 -10.86
CA LYS A 54 -22.56 -3.43 -11.32
C LYS A 54 -22.58 -4.84 -10.76
N GLN A 55 -22.22 -5.81 -11.57
CA GLN A 55 -21.91 -7.16 -11.11
C GLN A 55 -20.54 -7.21 -10.44
N GLU A 56 -20.26 -8.28 -9.71
CA GLU A 56 -18.96 -8.50 -9.10
C GLU A 56 -17.88 -8.62 -10.19
N GLY A 57 -16.84 -7.80 -10.07
CA GLY A 57 -15.73 -7.76 -11.00
C GLY A 57 -15.93 -6.79 -12.15
N GLU A 58 -17.08 -6.14 -12.29
CA GLU A 58 -17.19 -5.04 -13.24
C GLU A 58 -16.52 -3.78 -12.67
N GLU A 59 -15.78 -3.07 -13.52
CA GLU A 59 -15.20 -1.78 -13.15
C GLU A 59 -16.31 -0.77 -12.80
N ARG A 60 -16.13 -0.12 -11.65
CA ARG A 60 -16.93 0.98 -11.13
C ARG A 60 -16.10 2.25 -11.13
N LYS A 61 -16.74 3.34 -11.54
CA LYS A 61 -16.14 4.67 -11.57
C LYS A 61 -16.52 5.49 -10.35
N PHE A 62 -15.52 6.16 -9.81
CA PHE A 62 -15.58 7.09 -8.69
C PHE A 62 -15.07 8.44 -9.17
N CYS A 63 -15.50 9.50 -8.48
CA CYS A 63 -14.99 10.84 -8.66
C CYS A 63 -14.17 11.20 -7.43
N LEU A 64 -12.88 11.43 -7.62
CA LEU A 64 -11.99 12.01 -6.63
C LEU A 64 -11.90 13.52 -6.89
N ARG A 65 -12.63 14.31 -6.10
CA ARG A 65 -12.55 15.76 -6.08
C ARG A 65 -11.57 16.20 -5.01
N LEU A 66 -10.66 17.10 -5.36
CA LEU A 66 -9.71 17.65 -4.42
C LEU A 66 -9.51 19.15 -4.65
N ARG A 67 -9.27 19.87 -3.56
CA ARG A 67 -8.85 21.26 -3.57
C ARG A 67 -7.36 21.31 -3.24
N GLU A 68 -6.57 21.90 -4.13
CA GLU A 68 -5.11 22.01 -3.97
C GLU A 68 -4.70 23.46 -3.76
N SER A 69 -3.80 23.70 -2.81
CA SER A 69 -3.07 24.97 -2.71
C SER A 69 -2.14 25.12 -3.91
N ILE A 70 -2.25 26.25 -4.61
CA ILE A 70 -1.35 26.64 -5.68
C ILE A 70 -0.15 27.35 -5.02
N PRO A 71 1.07 26.80 -5.12
CA PRO A 71 2.25 27.47 -4.59
C PRO A 71 2.44 28.82 -5.28
N SER A 72 2.88 29.82 -4.52
CA SER A 72 3.14 31.18 -5.05
C SER A 72 4.24 31.19 -6.12
N ASP A 73 5.16 30.22 -6.05
CA ASP A 73 6.18 29.97 -7.07
C ASP A 73 6.02 28.53 -7.60
N PRO A 74 5.53 28.33 -8.83
CA PRO A 74 5.41 27.00 -9.43
C PRO A 74 6.78 26.34 -9.68
N PHE A 75 7.88 27.11 -9.65
CA PHE A 75 9.24 26.61 -9.78
C PHE A 75 9.89 26.32 -8.42
N SER A 76 9.25 26.67 -7.30
CA SER A 76 9.73 26.34 -5.95
C SER A 76 9.40 24.92 -5.51
N VAL A 77 8.79 24.10 -6.37
CA VAL A 77 8.74 22.65 -6.18
C VAL A 77 10.19 22.18 -6.32
N GLY A 78 10.91 22.24 -5.20
CA GLY A 78 12.35 22.18 -5.16
C GLY A 78 12.89 21.00 -5.96
N THR A 79 14.00 21.22 -6.65
CA THR A 79 14.75 20.19 -7.37
C THR A 79 14.86 18.96 -6.48
N ALA A 80 14.27 17.84 -6.92
CA ALA A 80 14.23 16.60 -6.15
C ALA A 80 15.64 16.26 -5.66
N ARG A 81 15.83 16.23 -4.33
CA ARG A 81 17.11 15.85 -3.73
C ARG A 81 17.03 14.38 -3.35
N ARG A 82 18.18 13.69 -3.34
CA ARG A 82 18.27 12.28 -2.91
C ARG A 82 17.76 12.05 -1.48
N SER A 83 17.71 13.10 -0.67
CA SER A 83 17.16 13.16 0.69
C SER A 83 15.85 13.97 0.80
N GLY A 84 15.21 14.29 -0.33
CA GLY A 84 14.13 15.26 -0.41
C GLY A 84 12.99 14.81 -1.31
N PHE A 85 11.80 14.81 -0.70
CA PHE A 85 10.45 14.77 -1.29
C PHE A 85 10.17 13.58 -2.19
N TYR A 86 9.18 12.75 -1.85
CA TYR A 86 8.66 11.71 -2.73
C TYR A 86 8.11 12.31 -4.04
N HIS A 87 8.51 11.77 -5.20
CA HIS A 87 8.11 12.23 -6.55
C HIS A 87 7.19 11.22 -7.26
N GLY A 88 6.67 10.21 -6.56
CA GLY A 88 5.85 9.14 -7.15
C GLY A 88 4.39 9.52 -7.45
N GLY A 89 4.13 10.78 -7.79
CA GLY A 89 2.80 11.30 -8.16
C GLY A 89 2.39 12.54 -7.34
N GLY A 90 1.17 13.02 -7.60
CA GLY A 90 0.54 14.11 -6.84
C GLY A 90 -0.30 13.62 -5.65
N ILE A 91 -1.04 14.56 -5.05
CA ILE A 91 -2.06 14.25 -4.03
C ILE A 91 -3.08 13.17 -4.49
N PRO A 92 -3.66 13.20 -5.71
CA PRO A 92 -4.62 12.16 -6.11
C PRO A 92 -3.99 10.76 -6.11
N ASP A 93 -2.73 10.70 -6.51
CA ASP A 93 -1.90 9.52 -6.57
C ASP A 93 -1.60 8.94 -5.18
N GLU A 94 -1.30 9.78 -4.19
CA GLU A 94 -1.13 9.37 -2.79
C GLU A 94 -2.46 8.83 -2.24
N LEU A 95 -3.57 9.55 -2.42
CA LEU A 95 -4.87 9.17 -1.88
C LEU A 95 -5.38 7.85 -2.46
N VAL A 96 -5.21 7.61 -3.76
CA VAL A 96 -5.59 6.35 -4.42
C VAL A 96 -4.74 5.17 -3.94
N ALA A 97 -3.43 5.38 -3.76
CA ALA A 97 -2.53 4.33 -3.25
C ALA A 97 -2.87 3.99 -1.78
N LEU A 98 -3.13 5.02 -0.97
CA LEU A 98 -3.57 4.90 0.41
C LEU A 98 -4.91 4.16 0.53
N ALA A 99 -5.91 4.53 -0.28
CA ALA A 99 -7.19 3.81 -0.35
C ALA A 99 -7.02 2.34 -0.76
N SER A 100 -6.11 2.07 -1.70
CA SER A 100 -5.79 0.71 -2.14
C SER A 100 -5.19 -0.14 -1.01
N LEU A 101 -4.27 0.42 -0.22
CA LEU A 101 -3.69 -0.25 0.94
C LEU A 101 -4.76 -0.55 2.01
N PHE A 102 -5.52 0.47 2.40
CA PHE A 102 -6.51 0.34 3.48
C PHE A 102 -7.59 -0.67 3.15
N LEU A 103 -8.19 -0.56 1.96
CA LEU A 103 -9.30 -1.41 1.54
C LEU A 103 -8.84 -2.75 0.97
N ARG A 104 -7.53 -2.90 0.70
CA ARG A 104 -6.93 -4.06 0.01
C ARG A 104 -7.62 -4.32 -1.32
N ARG A 105 -7.87 -3.24 -2.07
CA ARG A 105 -8.54 -3.23 -3.38
C ARG A 105 -7.70 -2.48 -4.39
N ARG A 106 -7.88 -2.84 -5.66
CA ARG A 106 -7.25 -2.13 -6.77
C ARG A 106 -8.04 -0.86 -7.06
N PHE A 107 -7.44 0.30 -6.79
CA PHE A 107 -7.92 1.57 -7.32
C PHE A 107 -6.94 2.08 -8.38
N LYS A 108 -7.44 2.36 -9.58
CA LYS A 108 -6.68 2.93 -10.70
C LYS A 108 -7.01 4.42 -10.79
N LEU A 109 -5.99 5.27 -10.74
CA LEU A 109 -6.19 6.69 -11.04
C LEU A 109 -6.41 6.84 -12.56
N GLY A 110 -7.56 7.42 -12.90
CA GLY A 110 -7.97 7.77 -14.25
C GLY A 110 -7.53 9.20 -14.62
N PRO A 111 -8.05 9.74 -15.74
CA PRO A 111 -7.77 11.10 -16.17
C PRO A 111 -8.39 12.15 -15.24
N ILE A 112 -7.93 13.40 -15.36
CA ILE A 112 -8.67 14.58 -14.89
C ILE A 112 -9.95 14.67 -15.70
N VAL A 113 -11.08 14.74 -15.00
CA VAL A 113 -12.42 14.86 -15.60
C VAL A 113 -13.01 16.26 -15.48
N ARG A 114 -12.50 17.06 -14.53
CA ARG A 114 -12.84 18.47 -14.37
C ARG A 114 -11.68 19.22 -13.74
N GLU A 115 -11.43 20.42 -14.21
CA GLU A 115 -10.47 21.36 -13.61
C GLU A 115 -11.13 22.73 -13.55
N ASP A 116 -11.27 23.29 -12.34
CA ASP A 116 -11.95 24.57 -12.07
C ASP A 116 -13.33 24.66 -12.74
N ASP A 117 -14.15 23.63 -12.52
CA ASP A 117 -15.48 23.45 -13.09
C ASP A 117 -15.55 23.27 -14.63
N ILE A 118 -14.41 23.21 -15.31
CA ILE A 118 -14.32 22.96 -16.76
C ILE A 118 -14.19 21.45 -17.01
N PRO A 119 -15.14 20.79 -17.70
CA PRO A 119 -15.04 19.37 -18.01
C PRO A 119 -13.86 19.09 -18.96
N ARG A 120 -13.12 18.01 -18.66
CA ARG A 120 -12.02 17.46 -19.46
C ARG A 120 -12.28 15.97 -19.63
N LEU A 121 -12.03 15.38 -20.79
CA LEU A 121 -12.15 13.93 -20.95
C LEU A 121 -11.01 13.42 -21.83
N TYR A 122 -10.23 12.50 -21.27
CA TYR A 122 -9.20 11.77 -22.00
C TYR A 122 -9.53 10.28 -21.87
N GLY A 123 -9.75 9.58 -23.00
CA GLY A 123 -10.15 8.17 -22.97
C GLY A 123 -9.06 7.25 -22.41
N LYS A 124 -9.47 6.14 -21.78
CA LYS A 124 -8.58 5.07 -21.31
C LYS A 124 -9.11 3.69 -21.72
N ARG A 125 -8.20 2.71 -21.78
CA ARG A 125 -8.40 1.33 -22.27
C ARG A 125 -8.93 0.40 -21.17
N GLU A 126 -9.69 -0.60 -21.60
CA GLU A 126 -10.19 -1.72 -20.81
C GLU A 126 -9.08 -2.76 -20.54
N GLY A 127 -9.14 -3.42 -19.38
CA GLY A 127 -8.21 -4.49 -18.96
C GLY A 127 -8.95 -5.62 -18.25
N TRP A 128 -8.27 -6.76 -18.11
CA TRP A 128 -8.76 -7.98 -17.46
C TRP A 128 -8.68 -7.88 -15.91
N ILE A 129 -9.27 -8.82 -15.16
CA ILE A 129 -9.57 -8.67 -13.72
C ILE A 129 -9.45 -10.00 -12.94
N ASP A 130 -8.71 -9.98 -11.81
CA ASP A 130 -8.42 -11.08 -10.89
C ASP A 130 -9.42 -11.15 -9.72
N LYS A 131 -10.02 -12.33 -9.53
CA LYS A 131 -11.20 -12.53 -8.67
C LYS A 131 -10.95 -12.28 -7.17
N PRO A 132 -9.84 -12.71 -6.54
CA PRO A 132 -9.63 -12.51 -5.11
C PRO A 132 -9.51 -11.02 -4.71
N LEU A 133 -9.08 -10.14 -5.62
CA LEU A 133 -9.01 -8.69 -5.39
C LEU A 133 -10.39 -8.02 -5.42
N ILE A 134 -11.32 -8.62 -6.15
CA ILE A 134 -12.69 -8.15 -6.34
C ILE A 134 -13.59 -8.56 -5.16
N MET A 135 -13.36 -9.76 -4.62
CA MET A 135 -14.31 -10.40 -3.71
C MET A 135 -14.49 -9.65 -2.39
N GLY A 136 -15.75 -9.40 -2.04
CA GLY A 136 -16.18 -8.79 -0.78
C GLY A 136 -16.67 -7.36 -0.91
N LYS A 137 -17.25 -6.84 0.19
CA LYS A 137 -17.82 -5.48 0.24
C LYS A 137 -16.93 -4.58 1.10
N SER A 138 -16.56 -3.44 0.54
CA SER A 138 -15.79 -2.39 1.23
C SER A 138 -16.60 -1.10 1.31
N ASN A 139 -16.42 -0.31 2.38
CA ASN A 139 -17.09 0.98 2.56
C ASN A 139 -16.07 2.12 2.55
N LEU A 140 -16.26 3.11 1.67
CA LEU A 140 -15.38 4.29 1.62
C LEU A 140 -15.42 5.09 2.91
N GLY A 141 -16.54 5.13 3.64
CA GLY A 141 -16.69 5.92 4.86
C GLY A 141 -15.65 5.58 5.94
N ASP A 142 -15.16 4.34 5.95
CA ASP A 142 -14.14 3.86 6.89
C ASP A 142 -12.76 4.48 6.63
N LEU A 143 -12.51 4.97 5.40
CA LEU A 143 -11.23 5.55 4.99
C LEU A 143 -10.93 6.85 5.75
N SER A 144 -11.94 7.61 6.16
CA SER A 144 -11.77 8.88 6.89
C SER A 144 -10.96 8.73 8.18
N LYS A 145 -11.37 7.79 9.05
CA LYS A 145 -10.69 7.48 10.33
C LYS A 145 -9.28 6.95 10.11
N TRP A 146 -9.08 6.19 9.03
CA TRP A 146 -7.77 5.65 8.70
C TRP A 146 -6.83 6.73 8.16
N LEU A 147 -7.31 7.67 7.35
CA LEU A 147 -6.52 8.83 6.92
C LEU A 147 -6.13 9.71 8.10
N GLU A 148 -7.02 9.87 9.08
CA GLU A 148 -6.70 10.54 10.35
C GLU A 148 -5.60 9.81 11.12
N PHE A 149 -5.61 8.48 11.13
CA PHE A 149 -4.54 7.69 11.73
C PHE A 149 -3.21 7.88 10.99
N VAL A 150 -3.21 7.89 9.65
CA VAL A 150 -2.01 8.14 8.82
C VAL A 150 -1.47 9.55 9.05
N GLU A 151 -2.33 10.56 9.21
CA GLU A 151 -1.93 11.94 9.49
C GLU A 151 -1.20 12.11 10.83
N ARG A 152 -1.53 11.26 11.82
CA ARG A 152 -0.91 11.26 13.15
C ARG A 152 0.42 10.51 13.22
N LEU A 153 0.85 9.88 12.13
CA LEU A 153 2.16 9.25 12.06
C LEU A 153 3.26 10.31 12.32
N GLU A 154 4.38 9.94 12.92
CA GLU A 154 5.48 10.89 13.07
C GLU A 154 6.01 11.27 11.69
N SER A 155 6.25 12.57 11.45
CA SER A 155 6.62 13.08 10.12
C SER A 155 7.83 12.39 9.51
N LYS A 156 8.77 11.92 10.35
CA LYS A 156 9.97 11.17 9.92
C LYS A 156 9.66 9.85 9.19
N TYR A 157 8.49 9.26 9.44
CA TYR A 157 8.05 8.02 8.81
C TYR A 157 7.22 8.23 7.55
N HIS A 158 6.73 9.45 7.29
CA HIS A 158 5.77 9.72 6.22
C HIS A 158 6.32 9.35 4.84
N LEU A 159 7.55 9.78 4.52
CA LEU A 159 8.20 9.51 3.24
C LEU A 159 8.36 8.01 2.95
N ARG A 160 8.83 7.24 3.94
CA ARG A 160 9.02 5.79 3.79
C ARG A 160 7.69 5.06 3.71
N PHE A 161 6.74 5.43 4.56
CA PHE A 161 5.41 4.83 4.55
C PHE A 161 4.73 5.03 3.21
N ILE A 162 4.72 6.26 2.66
CA ILE A 162 4.08 6.49 1.35
C ILE A 162 4.79 5.78 0.21
N LEU A 163 6.13 5.65 0.27
CA LEU A 163 6.88 4.84 -0.69
C LEU A 163 6.47 3.37 -0.64
N ALA A 164 6.35 2.78 0.55
CA ALA A 164 5.88 1.40 0.72
C ALA A 164 4.44 1.21 0.24
N VAL A 165 3.53 2.13 0.60
CA VAL A 165 2.13 2.16 0.13
C VAL A 165 2.08 2.15 -1.40
N LYS A 166 2.95 2.94 -2.04
CA LYS A 166 3.02 3.06 -3.50
C LYS A 166 3.55 1.81 -4.17
N LEU A 167 4.58 1.17 -3.61
CA LEU A 167 5.08 -0.12 -4.10
C LEU A 167 3.99 -1.20 -3.98
N TYR A 168 3.29 -1.26 -2.85
CA TYR A 168 2.15 -2.15 -2.67
C TYR A 168 1.04 -1.88 -3.70
N HIS A 169 0.69 -0.60 -3.89
CA HIS A 169 -0.32 -0.20 -4.88
C HIS A 169 0.08 -0.58 -6.31
N GLN A 170 1.34 -0.36 -6.70
CA GLN A 170 1.86 -0.78 -7.99
C GLN A 170 1.83 -2.30 -8.17
N ALA A 171 2.13 -3.06 -7.12
CA ALA A 171 1.99 -4.51 -7.14
C ALA A 171 0.55 -4.92 -7.48
N LEU A 172 -0.45 -4.34 -6.81
CA LEU A 172 -1.86 -4.61 -7.09
C LEU A 172 -2.25 -4.25 -8.53
N LEU A 173 -1.71 -3.16 -9.08
CA LEU A 173 -2.05 -2.72 -10.44
C LEU A 173 -1.57 -3.69 -11.52
N ILE A 174 -0.40 -4.30 -11.34
CA ILE A 174 0.27 -5.11 -12.38
C ILE A 174 0.23 -6.61 -12.13
N ILE A 175 -0.33 -7.07 -11.01
CA ILE A 175 -0.28 -8.49 -10.58
C ILE A 175 -0.78 -9.48 -11.63
N GLU A 176 -1.75 -9.06 -12.44
CA GLU A 176 -2.34 -9.88 -13.50
C GLU A 176 -1.45 -9.93 -14.76
N GLU A 177 -0.84 -8.82 -15.13
CA GLU A 177 -0.06 -8.67 -16.37
C GLU A 177 1.40 -9.11 -16.18
N HIS A 178 1.95 -8.83 -15.00
CA HIS A 178 3.36 -9.00 -14.65
C HIS A 178 3.52 -9.49 -13.20
N PRO A 179 3.12 -10.74 -12.88
CA PRO A 179 3.12 -11.26 -11.52
C PRO A 179 4.50 -11.24 -10.86
N ASP A 180 5.57 -11.49 -11.61
CA ASP A 180 6.95 -11.45 -11.09
C ASP A 180 7.31 -10.04 -10.62
N MET A 181 6.96 -9.01 -11.41
CA MET A 181 7.19 -7.61 -11.05
C MET A 181 6.28 -7.17 -9.89
N ALA A 182 5.04 -7.66 -9.84
CA ALA A 182 4.15 -7.40 -8.71
C ALA A 182 4.71 -8.00 -7.42
N TYR A 183 5.25 -9.22 -7.47
CA TYR A 183 5.92 -9.85 -6.34
C TYR A 183 7.12 -9.02 -5.87
N LEU A 184 7.99 -8.58 -6.80
CA LEU A 184 9.13 -7.72 -6.46
C LEU A 184 8.69 -6.39 -5.82
N ASN A 185 7.64 -5.76 -6.33
CA ASN A 185 7.07 -4.54 -5.75
C ASN A 185 6.52 -4.80 -4.33
N LEU A 186 5.86 -5.94 -4.10
CA LEU A 186 5.35 -6.30 -2.78
C LEU A 186 6.49 -6.53 -1.76
N ILE A 187 7.54 -7.26 -2.14
CA ILE A 187 8.71 -7.46 -1.28
C ILE A 187 9.39 -6.12 -1.00
N SER A 188 9.57 -5.28 -2.02
CA SER A 188 10.15 -3.94 -1.86
C SER A 188 9.32 -3.07 -0.91
N ALA A 189 7.99 -3.17 -0.96
CA ALA A 189 7.10 -2.45 -0.04
C ALA A 189 7.35 -2.85 1.42
N ILE A 190 7.53 -4.16 1.67
CA ILE A 190 7.85 -4.69 3.00
C ILE A 190 9.24 -4.22 3.44
N GLU A 191 10.25 -4.34 2.58
CA GLU A 191 11.62 -3.92 2.87
C GLU A 191 11.70 -2.44 3.26
N VAL A 192 11.00 -1.56 2.54
CA VAL A 192 10.95 -0.13 2.86
C VAL A 192 10.37 0.14 4.25
N LEU A 193 9.37 -0.64 4.69
CA LEU A 193 8.80 -0.52 6.04
C LEU A 193 9.75 -1.10 7.10
N CYS A 194 10.43 -2.21 6.76
CA CYS A 194 11.31 -2.93 7.69
C CYS A 194 12.68 -2.27 7.89
N ASP A 195 13.15 -1.42 6.97
CA ASP A 195 14.49 -0.82 7.02
C ASP A 195 14.75 0.03 8.28
N GLU A 196 13.71 0.65 8.86
CA GLU A 196 13.79 1.44 10.10
C GLU A 196 13.00 0.85 11.27
N ALA A 197 12.05 -0.02 10.99
CA ALA A 197 11.46 -0.83 12.04
C ALA A 197 12.57 -1.77 12.51
N ASN A 198 13.26 -1.41 13.60
CA ASN A 198 13.88 -2.42 14.43
C ASN A 198 12.71 -3.27 14.93
N ILE A 199 12.36 -4.32 14.18
CA ILE A 199 11.27 -5.26 14.49
C ILE A 199 11.54 -5.92 15.86
N GLY A 200 12.72 -5.66 16.45
CA GLY A 200 13.22 -6.26 17.65
C GLY A 200 13.67 -7.67 17.32
N GLU A 201 14.61 -8.19 18.11
CA GLU A 201 14.63 -9.63 18.26
C GLU A 201 13.32 -10.03 18.95
N VAL A 202 12.60 -10.98 18.36
CA VAL A 202 11.42 -11.59 19.01
C VAL A 202 11.89 -12.14 20.35
N LYS A 203 11.32 -11.62 21.43
CA LYS A 203 11.64 -12.02 22.79
C LYS A 203 10.71 -13.15 23.19
N LEU A 204 11.13 -13.90 24.21
CA LEU A 204 10.29 -14.94 24.79
C LEU A 204 8.93 -14.39 25.29
N ALA A 205 8.93 -13.15 25.79
CA ALA A 205 7.72 -12.44 26.22
C ALA A 205 6.68 -12.24 25.10
N ASP A 206 7.10 -12.26 23.83
CA ASP A 206 6.22 -12.08 22.67
C ASP A 206 5.46 -13.38 22.30
N LEU A 207 5.83 -14.52 22.89
CA LEU A 207 5.21 -15.83 22.61
C LEU A 207 3.87 -16.06 23.33
N ASN A 208 3.37 -15.07 24.10
CA ASN A 208 2.14 -15.17 24.91
C ASN A 208 2.08 -16.38 25.86
N ASP A 209 3.24 -16.89 26.29
CA ASP A 209 3.36 -17.98 27.26
C ASP A 209 3.98 -17.45 28.56
N ALA A 210 3.11 -17.09 29.50
CA ALA A 210 3.50 -16.48 30.77
C ALA A 210 4.27 -17.45 31.67
N GLU A 211 3.88 -18.73 31.68
CA GLU A 211 4.49 -19.77 32.51
C GLU A 211 5.92 -20.04 32.03
N LEU A 212 6.10 -20.17 30.71
CA LEU A 212 7.42 -20.34 30.10
C LEU A 212 8.32 -19.13 30.35
N THR A 213 7.78 -17.92 30.28
CA THR A 213 8.51 -16.69 30.55
C THR A 213 8.99 -16.62 32.01
N GLU A 214 8.13 -16.99 32.96
CA GLU A 214 8.47 -17.03 34.38
C GLU A 214 9.51 -18.12 34.70
N LEU A 215 9.37 -19.32 34.11
CA LEU A 215 10.33 -20.41 34.25
C LEU A 215 11.72 -20.01 33.77
N VAL A 216 11.81 -19.38 32.60
CA VAL A 216 13.10 -18.92 32.07
C VAL A 216 13.67 -17.77 32.91
N ALA A 217 12.83 -16.86 33.41
CA ALA A 217 13.24 -15.78 34.29
C ALA A 217 13.79 -16.28 35.65
N SER A 218 13.36 -17.47 36.11
CA SER A 218 13.83 -18.08 37.36
C SER A 218 15.28 -18.59 37.30
N VAL A 219 15.86 -18.72 36.10
CA VAL A 219 17.23 -19.18 35.89
C VAL A 219 18.21 -18.08 36.31
N LYS A 220 18.97 -18.32 37.37
CA LYS A 220 19.92 -17.35 37.95
C LYS A 220 21.16 -17.08 37.10
N ASP A 221 21.55 -18.05 36.28
CA ASP A 221 22.71 -17.93 35.38
C ASP A 221 22.27 -17.23 34.08
N GLU A 222 22.77 -16.02 33.84
CA GLU A 222 22.42 -15.23 32.66
C GLU A 222 22.84 -15.88 31.34
N ASP A 223 23.96 -16.58 31.30
CA ASP A 223 24.46 -17.21 30.07
C ASP A 223 23.61 -18.44 29.73
N LEU A 224 23.23 -19.21 30.75
CA LEU A 224 22.29 -20.31 30.61
C LEU A 224 20.89 -19.81 30.21
N ARG A 225 20.39 -18.74 30.85
CA ARG A 225 19.09 -18.12 30.50
C ARG A 225 19.06 -17.70 29.03
N SER A 226 20.11 -17.00 28.57
CA SER A 226 20.25 -16.55 27.18
C SER A 226 20.36 -17.70 26.18
N LYS A 227 20.92 -18.85 26.57
CA LYS A 227 20.96 -20.06 25.74
C LYS A 227 19.60 -20.74 25.66
N ILE A 228 18.88 -20.83 26.78
CA ILE A 228 17.53 -21.40 26.85
C ILE A 228 16.56 -20.56 26.02
N GLU A 229 16.54 -19.24 26.20
CA GLU A 229 15.71 -18.31 25.40
C GLU A 229 15.94 -18.52 23.90
N ARG A 230 17.20 -18.52 23.45
CA ARG A 230 17.55 -18.75 22.05
C ARG A 230 17.13 -20.13 21.55
N ALA A 231 17.26 -21.18 22.36
CA ALA A 231 16.87 -22.53 21.98
C ALA A 231 15.35 -22.67 21.82
N ILE A 232 14.58 -22.08 22.74
CA ILE A 232 13.11 -22.06 22.69
C ILE A 232 12.65 -21.31 21.45
N LEU A 233 13.14 -20.08 21.25
CA LEU A 233 12.79 -19.27 20.08
C LEU A 233 13.11 -20.02 18.79
N LYS A 234 14.31 -20.61 18.68
CA LYS A 234 14.70 -21.42 17.51
C LYS A 234 13.76 -22.61 17.26
N GLN A 235 13.32 -23.31 18.30
CA GLN A 235 12.40 -24.44 18.16
C GLN A 235 10.98 -23.99 17.80
N TYR A 236 10.49 -22.92 18.42
CA TYR A 236 9.20 -22.30 18.10
C TYR A 236 9.15 -21.94 16.63
N PHE A 237 10.16 -21.22 16.17
CA PHE A 237 10.36 -20.83 14.78
C PHE A 237 10.49 -21.99 13.81
N ARG A 238 11.05 -23.13 14.24
CA ARG A 238 11.12 -24.35 13.43
C ARG A 238 9.75 -25.02 13.28
N ASN A 239 8.92 -24.98 14.32
CA ASN A 239 7.61 -25.63 14.35
C ASN A 239 6.52 -24.80 13.67
N TYR A 240 6.57 -23.48 13.81
CA TYR A 240 5.56 -22.55 13.27
C TYR A 240 6.02 -21.81 12.01
N GLY A 241 7.28 -22.02 11.59
CA GLY A 241 7.92 -21.36 10.46
C GLY A 241 8.33 -19.93 10.81
N VAL A 242 9.63 -19.62 10.68
CA VAL A 242 10.04 -18.22 10.42
C VAL A 242 9.84 -17.97 8.94
N PRO A 243 9.36 -16.78 8.52
CA PRO A 243 9.71 -16.27 7.19
C PRO A 243 11.23 -16.26 7.11
N ASN A 244 11.77 -17.19 6.33
CA ASN A 244 13.19 -17.49 6.24
C ASN A 244 13.93 -16.28 5.67
N THR A 245 14.46 -15.40 6.52
CA THR A 245 15.15 -14.18 6.06
C THR A 245 16.54 -14.44 5.53
N ARG A 246 17.11 -15.65 5.64
CA ARG A 246 18.38 -16.02 4.99
C ARG A 246 18.50 -17.52 4.73
N SER A 247 17.97 -17.99 3.61
CA SER A 247 18.61 -19.11 2.91
C SER A 247 18.76 -18.75 1.44
N THR A 248 19.99 -18.50 1.01
CA THR A 248 20.38 -18.60 -0.39
C THR A 248 19.86 -19.93 -0.94
N PRO A 249 19.09 -19.95 -2.05
CA PRO A 249 18.63 -21.20 -2.61
C PRO A 249 19.85 -21.97 -3.11
N HIS A 250 20.07 -23.14 -2.51
CA HIS A 250 20.93 -24.15 -3.09
C HIS A 250 20.24 -24.62 -4.36
N CYS A 251 20.83 -24.32 -5.52
CA CYS A 251 20.39 -24.83 -6.82
C CYS A 251 20.50 -26.36 -6.76
N GLY A 252 19.36 -27.03 -6.61
CA GLY A 252 19.25 -28.48 -6.60
C GLY A 252 18.40 -28.91 -7.79
N ASP A 253 19.09 -29.52 -8.75
CA ASP A 253 18.69 -30.52 -9.74
C ASP A 253 17.28 -30.43 -10.37
N GLU A 254 17.28 -30.06 -11.65
CA GLU A 254 16.15 -30.17 -12.57
C GLU A 254 15.65 -31.63 -12.67
N PRO A 255 14.34 -31.88 -12.55
CA PRO A 255 13.78 -33.16 -12.95
C PRO A 255 13.68 -33.24 -14.48
N GLU A 256 14.19 -34.33 -15.05
CA GLU A 256 14.05 -34.70 -16.46
C GLU A 256 12.57 -34.66 -16.88
N ILE A 257 12.26 -33.82 -17.87
CA ILE A 257 10.95 -33.76 -18.51
C ILE A 257 10.83 -34.94 -19.48
N GLU A 258 10.07 -35.94 -19.06
CA GLU A 258 9.70 -37.08 -19.90
C GLU A 258 8.70 -36.62 -20.99
N THR A 259 9.22 -36.39 -22.20
CA THR A 259 8.40 -36.03 -23.38
C THR A 259 7.46 -37.17 -23.77
N ARG A 260 6.18 -37.07 -23.40
CA ARG A 260 5.10 -37.89 -23.98
C ARG A 260 4.75 -37.39 -25.38
N ARG A 261 5.03 -38.21 -26.38
CA ARG A 261 4.55 -38.05 -27.76
C ARG A 261 3.03 -38.22 -27.79
N ASN A 262 2.30 -37.17 -28.18
CA ASN A 262 0.90 -37.28 -28.56
C ASN A 262 0.78 -37.90 -29.95
N THR A 263 0.09 -39.04 -30.03
CA THR A 263 -0.41 -39.66 -31.26
C THR A 263 -1.61 -38.85 -31.77
N PRO A 264 -1.74 -38.58 -33.08
CA PRO A 264 -2.91 -37.92 -33.63
C PRO A 264 -4.11 -38.88 -33.66
N VAL A 265 -5.25 -38.43 -33.14
CA VAL A 265 -6.56 -39.07 -33.34
C VAL A 265 -7.14 -38.49 -34.63
N ALA A 266 -7.40 -39.38 -35.59
CA ALA A 266 -8.16 -39.06 -36.79
C ALA A 266 -9.67 -39.03 -36.47
N ILE A 267 -10.37 -38.01 -36.98
CA ILE A 267 -11.61 -38.04 -37.79
C ILE A 267 -11.78 -36.64 -38.38
#